data_AF-A0A7Y4Y1C8-F1
#
_entry.id   AF-A0A7Y4Y1C8-F1
#
_cell.length_a   1.000
_cell.length_b   1.000
_cell.length_c   1.000
_cell.angle_alpha   90.00
_cell.angle_beta   90.00
_cell.angle_gamma   90.00
#
_symmetry.space_group_name_H-M   'P 1'
#
loop_
_entity.id
_entity.type
_entity.pdbx_description
1 polymer ?
#
loop_
_entity_poly.entity_id
_entity_poly.type
_entity_poly.pdbx_seq_one_letter_code
_entity_poly.pdbx_strand_id
1 'polypeptide(L)'
;MTHSLRTILFALVLMACAWLPGTASAQGVLMGSADLDGDSIAEQVYNNGSYITVKNTSGSSYNYQVSAGSWALLYGNFSSVANLDGVAGAEISINRGNSLLVINHNSRSTYSYPMSGSWAASPGGITDLDGIAGAEIAIVAADALRILHHSSRSMSSTPMSGTYAIAVYGIRDLDGQPGAEIPIANGSALRIYNDRTRSMRSTPVSSGSWAICNDPGIPNCVSDMNGTAGAELVLILPNYISVYSYVTGSMSNYVINSQYAILSDGVRDFDGTAGNEIAVARSDGHINIIRPRSGNLQFISGTGTFGTWWSLLNYANLDGVAGDEIRVRNNGTARNYRIYPRSGIVSAE
;
A
#
# COMPACT_ATOMS: atom_id res chain seq x y z
N MET A 1 -38.23 -61.42 -75.97
CA MET A 1 -39.27 -60.52 -75.44
C MET A 1 -38.60 -59.26 -74.90
N THR A 2 -38.95 -58.11 -75.50
CA THR A 2 -39.05 -56.75 -74.92
C THR A 2 -37.86 -56.08 -74.20
N HIS A 3 -37.17 -55.23 -74.98
CA HIS A 3 -36.67 -53.86 -74.76
C HIS A 3 -36.44 -53.23 -73.36
N SER A 4 -35.19 -52.74 -73.20
CA SER A 4 -34.69 -51.41 -72.75
C SER A 4 -35.33 -50.63 -71.59
N LEU A 5 -34.50 -50.08 -70.68
CA LEU A 5 -34.25 -48.62 -70.61
C LEU A 5 -33.07 -48.27 -69.69
N ARG A 6 -32.33 -47.25 -70.13
CA ARG A 6 -31.26 -46.50 -69.45
C ARG A 6 -31.81 -45.76 -68.20
N THR A 7 -30.94 -45.38 -67.26
CA THR A 7 -30.71 -43.98 -66.78
C THR A 7 -29.87 -43.94 -65.49
N ILE A 8 -28.61 -43.50 -65.62
CA ILE A 8 -27.87 -42.44 -64.87
C ILE A 8 -28.01 -42.38 -63.31
N LEU A 9 -26.89 -42.41 -62.56
CA LEU A 9 -26.25 -41.23 -61.92
C LEU A 9 -25.06 -41.60 -60.99
N PHE A 10 -24.05 -40.73 -61.01
CA PHE A 10 -22.83 -40.58 -60.22
C PHE A 10 -22.91 -40.85 -58.70
N ALA A 11 -21.80 -41.32 -58.11
CA ALA A 11 -21.41 -40.92 -56.76
C ALA A 11 -19.88 -40.82 -56.62
N LEU A 12 -19.45 -39.60 -56.32
CA LEU A 12 -18.11 -39.07 -56.13
C LEU A 12 -17.66 -39.38 -54.68
N VAL A 13 -16.54 -40.07 -54.48
CA VAL A 13 -15.98 -40.27 -53.13
C VAL A 13 -15.14 -39.05 -52.77
N LEU A 14 -15.76 -38.13 -52.03
CA LEU A 14 -15.12 -36.96 -51.44
C LEU A 14 -14.68 -37.35 -50.02
N MET A 15 -13.38 -37.57 -49.84
CA MET A 15 -12.77 -37.95 -48.57
C MET A 15 -12.80 -36.73 -47.63
N ALA A 16 -13.73 -36.72 -46.69
CA ALA A 16 -13.85 -35.69 -45.67
C ALA A 16 -12.73 -35.87 -44.62
N CYS A 17 -11.75 -34.97 -44.65
CA CYS A 17 -10.93 -34.70 -43.47
C CYS A 17 -11.85 -34.12 -42.39
N ALA A 18 -12.16 -34.94 -41.39
CA ALA A 18 -12.83 -34.48 -40.18
C ALA A 18 -11.93 -33.45 -39.48
N TRP A 19 -12.21 -32.18 -39.71
CA TRP A 19 -11.85 -31.12 -38.76
C TRP A 19 -12.65 -31.40 -37.50
N LEU A 20 -12.03 -32.12 -36.56
CA LEU A 20 -12.48 -32.07 -35.18
C LEU A 20 -12.26 -30.63 -34.72
N PRO A 21 -13.30 -29.86 -34.38
CA PRO A 21 -13.07 -28.63 -33.63
C PRO A 21 -12.47 -29.09 -32.31
N GLY A 22 -11.15 -28.94 -32.17
CA GLY A 22 -10.55 -28.93 -30.85
C GLY A 22 -11.35 -27.91 -30.06
N THR A 23 -11.99 -28.35 -29.00
CA THR A 23 -12.57 -27.47 -28.00
C THR A 23 -11.41 -26.66 -27.45
N ALA A 24 -11.14 -25.51 -28.07
CA ALA A 24 -10.37 -24.45 -27.44
C ALA A 24 -11.19 -24.09 -26.20
N SER A 25 -10.90 -24.76 -25.08
CA SER A 25 -11.33 -24.26 -23.78
C SER A 25 -10.68 -22.89 -23.71
N ALA A 26 -11.50 -21.85 -23.84
CA ALA A 26 -11.03 -20.48 -23.69
C ALA A 26 -10.38 -20.42 -22.31
N GLN A 27 -9.04 -20.38 -22.31
CA GLN A 27 -8.27 -20.20 -21.10
C GLN A 27 -8.78 -18.91 -20.46
N GLY A 28 -9.12 -18.96 -19.17
CA GLY A 28 -9.64 -17.82 -18.43
C GLY A 28 -8.73 -16.59 -18.52
N VAL A 29 -9.19 -15.47 -17.98
CA VAL A 29 -8.39 -14.24 -17.95
C VAL A 29 -7.26 -14.40 -16.93
N LEU A 30 -6.01 -14.27 -17.37
CA LEU A 30 -4.85 -14.30 -16.46
C LEU A 30 -4.94 -13.13 -15.48
N MET A 31 -4.94 -13.42 -14.18
CA MET A 31 -4.96 -12.42 -13.12
C MET A 31 -3.55 -12.06 -12.63
N GLY A 32 -2.64 -13.03 -12.65
CA GLY A 32 -1.26 -12.87 -12.19
C GLY A 32 -0.59 -14.21 -11.93
N SER A 33 0.59 -14.15 -11.32
CA SER A 33 1.39 -15.31 -10.96
C SER A 33 2.12 -15.09 -9.64
N ALA A 34 2.17 -16.12 -8.80
CA ALA A 34 2.93 -16.17 -7.56
C ALA A 34 3.27 -17.63 -7.24
N ASP A 35 4.26 -17.85 -6.39
CA ASP A 35 4.52 -19.16 -5.79
C ASP A 35 3.40 -19.45 -4.76
N LEU A 36 2.51 -20.38 -5.07
CA LEU A 36 1.32 -20.70 -4.27
C LEU A 36 1.44 -22.05 -3.54
N ASP A 37 2.39 -22.90 -3.92
CA ASP A 37 2.66 -24.18 -3.25
C ASP A 37 3.98 -24.25 -2.47
N GLY A 38 4.80 -23.19 -2.55
CA GLY A 38 6.02 -23.02 -1.78
C GLY A 38 7.26 -23.64 -2.39
N ASP A 39 7.22 -24.05 -3.66
CA ASP A 39 8.33 -24.69 -4.36
C ASP A 39 9.30 -23.69 -5.04
N SER A 40 9.10 -22.39 -4.80
CA SER A 40 9.84 -21.26 -5.42
C SER A 40 9.60 -21.08 -6.92
N ILE A 41 8.58 -21.73 -7.49
CA ILE A 41 8.13 -21.56 -8.87
C ILE A 41 6.74 -20.91 -8.85
N ALA A 42 6.50 -19.99 -9.77
CA ALA A 42 5.23 -19.27 -9.80
C ALA A 42 4.14 -20.03 -10.58
N GLU A 43 3.00 -20.26 -9.94
CA GLU A 43 1.77 -20.70 -10.59
C GLU A 43 1.09 -19.54 -11.30
N GLN A 44 0.44 -19.85 -12.43
CA GLN A 44 -0.42 -18.89 -13.12
C GLN A 44 -1.86 -19.02 -12.64
N VAL A 45 -2.51 -17.89 -12.35
CA VAL A 45 -3.87 -17.86 -11.82
C VAL A 45 -4.83 -17.22 -12.81
N TYR A 46 -5.88 -17.94 -13.17
CA TYR A 46 -6.86 -17.54 -14.17
C TYR A 46 -8.25 -17.36 -13.56
N ASN A 47 -8.92 -16.28 -13.94
CA ASN A 47 -10.33 -16.04 -13.69
C ASN A 47 -11.18 -16.69 -14.79
N ASN A 48 -12.07 -17.62 -14.41
CA ASN A 48 -12.99 -18.30 -15.33
C ASN A 48 -14.46 -18.00 -15.02
N GLY A 49 -14.76 -16.84 -14.44
CA GLY A 49 -16.12 -16.47 -14.05
C GLY A 49 -16.48 -17.04 -12.69
N SER A 50 -16.98 -18.28 -12.59
CA SER A 50 -17.46 -18.83 -11.31
C SER A 50 -16.38 -19.50 -10.44
N TYR A 51 -15.20 -19.72 -11.02
CA TYR A 51 -14.07 -20.39 -10.39
C TYR A 51 -12.75 -19.77 -10.83
N ILE A 52 -11.72 -20.05 -10.05
CA ILE A 52 -10.33 -19.77 -10.38
C ILE A 52 -9.65 -21.06 -10.79
N THR A 53 -8.81 -21.00 -11.82
CA THR A 53 -7.87 -22.07 -12.15
C THR A 53 -6.48 -21.63 -11.76
N VAL A 54 -5.83 -22.42 -10.91
CA VAL A 54 -4.39 -22.33 -10.67
C VAL A 54 -3.72 -23.35 -11.57
N LYS A 55 -2.68 -22.94 -12.30
CA LYS A 55 -1.94 -23.79 -13.24
C LYS A 55 -0.46 -23.76 -12.89
N ASN A 56 0.08 -24.93 -12.57
CA ASN A 56 1.51 -25.12 -12.30
C ASN A 56 2.27 -25.12 -13.63
N THR A 57 3.56 -24.81 -13.56
CA THR A 57 4.44 -24.78 -14.75
C THR A 57 4.58 -26.15 -15.42
N SER A 58 4.38 -27.24 -14.67
CA SER A 58 4.35 -28.62 -15.15
C SER A 58 3.13 -28.95 -16.03
N GLY A 59 2.14 -28.06 -16.09
CA GLY A 59 0.91 -28.22 -16.87
C GLY A 59 -0.28 -28.79 -16.09
N SER A 60 -0.09 -29.22 -14.83
CA SER A 60 -1.21 -29.55 -13.95
C SER A 60 -2.02 -28.30 -13.59
N SER A 61 -3.32 -28.48 -13.36
CA SER A 61 -4.19 -27.40 -12.91
C SER A 61 -5.16 -27.86 -11.83
N TYR A 62 -5.59 -26.90 -11.02
CA TYR A 62 -6.59 -27.11 -9.99
C TYR A 62 -7.62 -25.98 -10.02
N ASN A 63 -8.89 -26.35 -9.90
CA ASN A 63 -10.00 -25.41 -9.94
C ASN A 63 -10.58 -25.18 -8.55
N TYR A 64 -10.69 -23.92 -8.15
CA TYR A 64 -11.32 -23.48 -6.91
C TYR A 64 -12.64 -22.78 -7.21
N GLN A 65 -13.75 -23.34 -6.73
CA GLN A 65 -15.06 -22.69 -6.83
C GLN A 65 -15.06 -21.42 -5.98
N VAL A 66 -15.44 -20.29 -6.57
CA VAL A 66 -15.42 -18.99 -5.88
C VAL A 66 -16.85 -18.55 -5.54
N SER A 67 -17.63 -18.26 -6.58
CA SER A 67 -19.03 -17.82 -6.50
C SER A 67 -19.60 -17.75 -7.92
N ALA A 68 -20.90 -18.03 -8.10
CA ALA A 68 -21.59 -17.73 -9.35
C ALA A 68 -21.93 -16.23 -9.50
N GLY A 69 -21.79 -15.43 -8.44
CA GLY A 69 -22.01 -13.99 -8.43
C GLY A 69 -20.74 -13.17 -8.66
N SER A 70 -20.84 -11.85 -8.47
CA SER A 70 -19.69 -10.95 -8.57
C SER A 70 -18.68 -11.19 -7.45
N TRP A 71 -17.40 -11.21 -7.80
CA TRP A 71 -16.28 -11.28 -6.87
C TRP A 71 -15.07 -10.56 -7.48
N ALA A 72 -14.10 -10.24 -6.63
CA ALA A 72 -12.82 -9.70 -7.05
C ALA A 72 -11.71 -10.24 -6.14
N LEU A 73 -10.47 -10.20 -6.61
CA LEU A 73 -9.31 -10.25 -5.71
C LEU A 73 -9.47 -9.14 -4.66
N LEU A 74 -8.93 -9.34 -3.47
CA LEU A 74 -9.22 -8.46 -2.33
C LEU A 74 -8.91 -6.98 -2.60
N TYR A 75 -7.82 -6.67 -3.33
CA TYR A 75 -7.50 -5.31 -3.80
C TYR A 75 -7.87 -5.04 -5.26
N GLY A 76 -8.64 -5.93 -5.89
CA GLY A 76 -8.99 -5.88 -7.30
C GLY A 76 -7.84 -6.26 -8.26
N ASN A 77 -6.66 -6.57 -7.72
CA ASN A 77 -5.48 -6.99 -8.49
C ASN A 77 -4.66 -8.03 -7.68
N PHE A 78 -3.58 -8.54 -8.28
CA PHE A 78 -2.77 -9.62 -7.72
C PHE A 78 -1.86 -9.22 -6.54
N SER A 79 -1.79 -7.93 -6.18
CA SER A 79 -1.00 -7.47 -5.03
C SER A 79 -1.59 -7.86 -3.68
N SER A 80 -2.79 -8.46 -3.65
CA SER A 80 -3.38 -9.02 -2.43
C SER A 80 -3.06 -10.51 -2.22
N VAL A 81 -2.26 -11.12 -3.11
CA VAL A 81 -1.78 -12.50 -2.97
C VAL A 81 -0.50 -12.45 -2.15
N ALA A 82 -0.52 -13.10 -0.99
CA ALA A 82 0.56 -13.05 -0.01
C ALA A 82 0.53 -14.29 0.87
N ASN A 83 1.64 -14.61 1.52
CA ASN A 83 1.67 -15.63 2.57
C ASN A 83 0.93 -15.09 3.81
N LEU A 84 -0.17 -15.74 4.20
CA LEU A 84 -1.07 -15.36 5.30
C LEU A 84 -1.04 -16.36 6.47
N ASP A 85 -0.51 -17.57 6.28
CA ASP A 85 -0.43 -18.58 7.35
C ASP A 85 0.98 -18.90 7.85
N GLY A 86 2.01 -18.28 7.25
CA GLY A 86 3.41 -18.47 7.60
C GLY A 86 4.03 -19.74 7.01
N VAL A 87 3.27 -20.52 6.23
CA VAL A 87 3.76 -21.69 5.49
C VAL A 87 4.23 -21.25 4.10
N ALA A 88 5.19 -21.96 3.51
CA ALA A 88 5.61 -21.64 2.13
C ALA A 88 4.44 -21.82 1.15
N GLY A 89 4.36 -20.89 0.19
CA GLY A 89 3.22 -20.71 -0.71
C GLY A 89 2.38 -19.49 -0.29
N ALA A 90 1.96 -18.68 -1.26
CA ALA A 90 1.10 -17.55 -1.02
C ALA A 90 -0.39 -17.93 -1.15
N GLU A 91 -1.24 -17.28 -0.36
CA GLU A 91 -2.69 -17.43 -0.39
C GLU A 91 -3.35 -16.39 -1.29
N ILE A 92 -4.43 -16.81 -1.94
CA ILE A 92 -5.26 -15.92 -2.76
C ILE A 92 -6.47 -15.46 -1.96
N SER A 93 -6.52 -14.16 -1.64
CA SER A 93 -7.65 -13.52 -0.97
C SER A 93 -8.68 -12.94 -1.94
N ILE A 94 -9.96 -13.27 -1.73
CA ILE A 94 -11.06 -12.94 -2.64
C ILE A 94 -12.23 -12.33 -1.87
N ASN A 95 -12.66 -11.14 -2.30
CA ASN A 95 -13.86 -10.50 -1.82
C ASN A 95 -15.10 -11.04 -2.56
N ARG A 96 -16.03 -11.64 -1.81
CA ARG A 96 -17.33 -12.15 -2.31
C ARG A 96 -18.53 -11.37 -1.79
N GLY A 97 -18.31 -10.14 -1.32
CA GLY A 97 -19.33 -9.27 -0.73
C GLY A 97 -19.66 -9.64 0.72
N ASN A 98 -20.31 -10.78 0.95
CA ASN A 98 -20.71 -11.23 2.30
C ASN A 98 -19.65 -12.10 3.00
N SER A 99 -18.52 -12.34 2.35
CA SER A 99 -17.41 -13.11 2.91
C SER A 99 -16.10 -12.77 2.22
N LEU A 100 -15.02 -13.01 2.94
CA LEU A 100 -13.67 -13.07 2.40
C LEU A 100 -13.28 -14.54 2.27
N LEU A 101 -13.04 -15.01 1.04
CA LEU A 101 -12.55 -16.35 0.76
C LEU A 101 -11.03 -16.29 0.63
N VAL A 102 -10.34 -17.18 1.32
CA VAL A 102 -8.90 -17.39 1.17
C VAL A 102 -8.68 -18.77 0.59
N ILE A 103 -7.85 -18.87 -0.46
CA ILE A 103 -7.45 -20.12 -1.10
C ILE A 103 -6.00 -20.41 -0.73
N ASN A 104 -5.74 -21.61 -0.19
CA ASN A 104 -4.40 -22.09 0.11
C ASN A 104 -4.09 -23.18 -0.91
N HIS A 105 -3.29 -22.85 -1.92
CA HIS A 105 -3.05 -23.76 -3.03
C HIS A 105 -2.19 -24.96 -2.59
N ASN A 106 -1.16 -24.72 -1.77
CA ASN A 106 -0.31 -25.74 -1.18
C ASN A 106 -1.11 -26.90 -0.56
N SER A 107 -2.12 -26.58 0.25
CA SER A 107 -3.00 -27.57 0.91
C SER A 107 -4.27 -27.93 0.11
N ARG A 108 -4.46 -27.33 -1.07
CA ARG A 108 -5.66 -27.45 -1.91
C ARG A 108 -6.96 -27.19 -1.17
N SER A 109 -6.91 -26.24 -0.25
CA SER A 109 -8.04 -25.93 0.63
C SER A 109 -8.50 -24.48 0.46
N THR A 110 -9.71 -24.20 0.95
CA THR A 110 -10.25 -22.86 0.98
C THR A 110 -10.90 -22.61 2.32
N TYR A 111 -10.84 -21.38 2.81
CA TYR A 111 -11.53 -20.97 4.02
C TYR A 111 -12.30 -19.68 3.80
N SER A 112 -13.55 -19.65 4.27
CA SER A 112 -14.44 -18.51 4.11
C SER A 112 -14.64 -17.82 5.46
N TYR A 113 -14.29 -16.55 5.53
CA TYR A 113 -14.53 -15.68 6.67
C TYR A 113 -15.84 -14.91 6.43
N PRO A 114 -16.89 -15.14 7.25
CA PRO A 114 -18.13 -14.39 7.14
C PRO A 114 -17.89 -12.90 7.40
N MET A 115 -18.44 -12.05 6.54
CA MET A 115 -18.39 -10.60 6.68
C MET A 115 -19.80 -10.03 6.76
N SER A 116 -19.97 -9.02 7.60
CA SER A 116 -21.25 -8.32 7.80
C SER A 116 -21.09 -6.85 7.49
N GLY A 117 -22.13 -6.25 6.90
CA GLY A 117 -22.14 -4.83 6.53
C GLY A 117 -21.17 -4.49 5.40
N SER A 118 -20.91 -3.19 5.23
CA SER A 118 -19.89 -2.68 4.30
C SER A 118 -18.51 -2.80 4.93
N TRP A 119 -17.57 -3.36 4.16
CA TRP A 119 -16.19 -3.54 4.58
C TRP A 119 -15.24 -3.39 3.39
N ALA A 120 -13.97 -3.08 3.69
CA ALA A 120 -12.88 -3.07 2.74
C ALA A 120 -11.58 -3.45 3.45
N ALA A 121 -10.69 -4.19 2.80
CA ALA A 121 -9.33 -4.31 3.29
C ALA A 121 -8.60 -2.98 3.07
N SER A 122 -7.83 -2.55 4.09
CA SER A 122 -6.95 -1.39 3.96
C SER A 122 -5.92 -1.68 2.88
N PRO A 123 -5.70 -0.85 1.85
CA PRO A 123 -4.53 -1.04 0.99
C PRO A 123 -3.26 -0.95 1.85
N GLY A 124 -2.25 -1.76 1.54
CA GLY A 124 -1.06 -1.93 2.39
C GLY A 124 -1.33 -2.65 3.73
N GLY A 125 -2.56 -3.10 3.97
CA GLY A 125 -2.98 -3.78 5.19
C GLY A 125 -2.86 -5.31 5.16
N ILE A 126 -2.24 -5.89 4.13
CA ILE A 126 -1.76 -7.27 4.17
C ILE A 126 -0.29 -7.23 4.57
N THR A 127 -0.02 -7.45 5.86
CA THR A 127 1.32 -7.38 6.45
C THR A 127 1.33 -8.14 7.77
N ASP A 128 2.51 -8.51 8.25
CA ASP A 128 2.72 -9.00 9.61
C ASP A 128 2.38 -7.88 10.62
N LEU A 129 1.36 -8.11 11.46
CA LEU A 129 0.86 -7.18 12.48
C LEU A 129 1.13 -7.64 13.91
N ASP A 130 1.46 -8.92 14.11
CA ASP A 130 1.65 -9.51 15.44
C ASP A 130 3.07 -10.01 15.72
N GLY A 131 3.96 -9.95 14.73
CA GLY A 131 5.35 -10.37 14.77
C GLY A 131 5.54 -11.87 14.54
N ILE A 132 4.51 -12.58 14.09
CA ILE A 132 4.51 -14.01 13.78
C ILE A 132 4.50 -14.19 12.26
N ALA A 133 5.16 -15.26 11.78
CA ALA A 133 5.16 -15.55 10.35
C ALA A 133 3.74 -15.78 9.81
N GLY A 134 3.46 -15.15 8.65
CA GLY A 134 2.13 -15.10 8.03
C GLY A 134 1.57 -13.69 8.17
N ALA A 135 1.16 -13.08 7.07
CA ALA A 135 0.60 -11.73 7.10
C ALA A 135 -0.88 -11.77 7.53
N GLU A 136 -1.25 -10.83 8.39
CA GLU A 136 -2.64 -10.54 8.71
C GLU A 136 -3.27 -9.62 7.65
N ILE A 137 -4.60 -9.54 7.69
CA ILE A 137 -5.36 -8.59 6.85
C ILE A 137 -6.09 -7.59 7.73
N ALA A 138 -5.70 -6.32 7.66
CA ALA A 138 -6.41 -5.21 8.27
C ALA A 138 -7.64 -4.82 7.44
N ILE A 139 -8.82 -4.93 8.05
CA ILE A 139 -10.12 -4.67 7.43
C ILE A 139 -10.82 -3.52 8.14
N VAL A 140 -11.23 -2.53 7.36
CA VAL A 140 -12.08 -1.42 7.77
C VAL A 140 -13.54 -1.84 7.57
N ALA A 141 -14.31 -1.91 8.65
CA ALA A 141 -15.76 -2.08 8.61
C ALA A 141 -16.47 -0.88 9.25
N ALA A 142 -17.74 -0.66 8.92
CA ALA A 142 -18.48 0.50 9.43
C ALA A 142 -18.51 0.58 10.97
N ASP A 143 -18.44 -0.55 11.67
CA ASP A 143 -18.60 -0.70 13.12
C ASP A 143 -17.32 -1.06 13.88
N ALA A 144 -16.28 -1.52 13.17
CA ALA A 144 -15.08 -2.07 13.80
C ALA A 144 -13.87 -2.08 12.87
N LEU A 145 -12.69 -1.96 13.47
CA LEU A 145 -11.46 -2.45 12.86
C LEU A 145 -11.42 -3.97 13.07
N ARG A 146 -11.24 -4.72 12.00
CA ARG A 146 -11.12 -6.18 12.07
C ARG A 146 -9.77 -6.63 11.55
N ILE A 147 -9.11 -7.53 12.26
CA ILE A 147 -7.86 -8.15 11.79
C ILE A 147 -8.12 -9.61 11.54
N LEU A 148 -7.90 -10.06 10.30
CA LEU A 148 -7.98 -11.47 9.94
C LEU A 148 -6.62 -12.12 10.16
N HIS A 149 -6.63 -13.21 10.91
CA HIS A 149 -5.50 -14.07 11.23
C HIS A 149 -5.67 -15.40 10.50
N HIS A 150 -5.05 -15.56 9.33
CA HIS A 150 -5.33 -16.73 8.50
C HIS A 150 -4.68 -18.00 9.07
N SER A 151 -3.46 -17.89 9.60
CA SER A 151 -2.72 -18.94 10.31
C SER A 151 -3.56 -19.65 11.39
N SER A 152 -4.33 -18.88 12.17
CA SER A 152 -5.19 -19.39 13.25
C SER A 152 -6.68 -19.47 12.88
N ARG A 153 -7.03 -19.13 11.64
CA ARG A 153 -8.41 -19.06 11.13
C ARG A 153 -9.34 -18.22 11.99
N SER A 154 -8.82 -17.13 12.54
CA SER A 154 -9.54 -16.27 13.46
C SER A 154 -9.65 -14.84 12.93
N MET A 155 -10.54 -14.06 13.54
CA MET A 155 -10.69 -12.65 13.24
C MET A 155 -10.91 -11.90 14.55
N SER A 156 -10.07 -10.91 14.83
CA SER A 156 -10.33 -9.97 15.91
C SER A 156 -11.23 -8.86 15.41
N SER A 157 -12.00 -8.27 16.34
CA SER A 157 -12.88 -7.15 16.05
C SER A 157 -12.76 -6.14 17.19
N THR A 158 -12.22 -4.97 16.87
CA THR A 158 -12.09 -3.85 17.80
C THR A 158 -13.17 -2.83 17.45
N PRO A 159 -14.17 -2.60 18.33
CA PRO A 159 -15.24 -1.65 18.06
C PRO A 159 -14.72 -0.24 17.76
N MET A 160 -15.27 0.36 16.71
CA MET A 160 -14.95 1.72 16.28
C MET A 160 -16.21 2.55 16.25
N SER A 161 -16.15 3.72 16.89
CA SER A 161 -17.23 4.71 16.89
C SER A 161 -16.87 5.88 15.98
N GLY A 162 -17.88 6.47 15.34
CA GLY A 162 -17.71 7.64 14.48
C GLY A 162 -17.01 7.33 13.16
N THR A 163 -16.67 8.38 12.42
CA THR A 163 -15.92 8.25 11.17
C THR A 163 -14.44 8.05 11.46
N TYR A 164 -13.85 7.03 10.84
CA TYR A 164 -12.43 6.75 10.96
C TYR A 164 -11.84 6.28 9.64
N ALA A 165 -10.53 6.44 9.50
CA ALA A 165 -9.77 6.01 8.34
C ALA A 165 -8.40 5.47 8.77
N ILE A 166 -7.96 4.37 8.17
CA ILE A 166 -6.60 3.86 8.34
C ILE A 166 -5.65 4.65 7.46
N ALA A 167 -4.44 4.94 7.98
CA ALA A 167 -3.36 5.45 7.16
C ALA A 167 -2.86 4.35 6.22
N VAL A 168 -3.39 4.32 5.00
CA VAL A 168 -3.13 3.28 3.96
C VAL A 168 -1.65 2.92 3.79
N TYR A 169 -0.74 3.91 3.82
CA TYR A 169 0.71 3.67 3.73
C TYR A 169 1.46 3.88 5.06
N GLY A 170 0.70 3.96 6.15
CA GLY A 170 1.22 4.18 7.50
C GLY A 170 1.27 2.94 8.37
N ILE A 171 0.79 1.78 7.89
CA ILE A 171 0.93 0.52 8.62
C ILE A 171 2.41 0.10 8.58
N ARG A 172 3.09 0.25 9.73
CA ARG A 172 4.54 0.17 9.88
C ARG A 172 4.86 -0.23 11.32
N ASP A 173 6.07 -0.72 11.55
CA ASP A 173 6.64 -0.83 12.89
C ASP A 173 6.89 0.58 13.47
N LEU A 174 6.12 0.94 14.50
CA LEU A 174 6.17 2.23 15.20
C LEU A 174 6.83 2.12 16.59
N ASP A 175 7.05 0.91 17.13
CA ASP A 175 7.64 0.69 18.45
C ASP A 175 9.05 0.04 18.43
N GLY A 176 9.54 -0.30 17.25
CA GLY A 176 10.82 -0.97 17.03
C GLY A 176 10.77 -2.48 17.33
N GLN A 177 9.58 -3.08 17.44
CA GLN A 177 9.39 -4.51 17.63
C GLN A 177 8.74 -5.16 16.39
N PRO A 178 8.97 -6.47 16.16
CA PRO A 178 8.25 -7.20 15.13
C PRO A 178 6.72 -7.10 15.28
N GLY A 179 6.03 -6.98 14.13
CA GLY A 179 4.60 -6.74 14.02
C GLY A 179 4.29 -5.25 13.84
N ALA A 180 3.71 -4.89 12.70
CA ALA A 180 3.40 -3.49 12.39
C ALA A 180 2.15 -2.98 13.16
N GLU A 181 2.18 -1.72 13.56
CA GLU A 181 1.01 -1.03 14.09
C GLU A 181 0.17 -0.37 12.99
N ILE A 182 -1.11 -0.13 13.31
CA ILE A 182 -2.08 0.50 12.41
C ILE A 182 -2.43 1.90 12.94
N PRO A 183 -1.94 2.98 12.30
CA PRO A 183 -2.40 4.33 12.57
C PRO A 183 -3.78 4.60 11.99
N ILE A 184 -4.63 5.23 12.78
CA ILE A 184 -6.02 5.48 12.47
C ILE A 184 -6.37 6.93 12.81
N ALA A 185 -6.84 7.67 11.81
CA ALA A 185 -7.48 8.95 12.04
C ALA A 185 -8.93 8.70 12.49
N ASN A 186 -9.28 9.08 13.72
CA ASN A 186 -10.63 8.90 14.27
C ASN A 186 -11.10 10.19 14.96
N GLY A 187 -11.91 10.98 14.25
CA GLY A 187 -12.43 12.25 14.75
C GLY A 187 -11.31 13.19 15.21
N SER A 188 -11.31 13.56 16.49
CA SER A 188 -10.32 14.44 17.11
C SER A 188 -9.09 13.72 17.70
N ALA A 189 -8.95 12.42 17.46
CA ALA A 189 -7.90 11.59 18.03
C ALA A 189 -7.14 10.78 16.96
N LEU A 190 -5.82 10.73 17.11
CA LEU A 190 -4.98 9.71 16.52
C LEU A 190 -5.13 8.45 17.37
N ARG A 191 -5.54 7.36 16.74
CA ARG A 191 -5.57 6.04 17.35
C ARG A 191 -4.51 5.16 16.70
N ILE A 192 -3.85 4.33 17.49
CA ILE A 192 -2.88 3.35 17.00
C ILE A 192 -3.25 2.00 17.60
N TYR A 193 -3.55 1.06 16.72
CA TYR A 193 -3.82 -0.31 17.11
C TYR A 193 -2.54 -1.14 16.96
N ASN A 194 -2.21 -1.87 18.02
CA ASN A 194 -1.11 -2.83 18.04
C ASN A 194 -1.73 -4.23 18.20
N ASP A 195 -1.65 -5.05 17.15
CA ASP A 195 -2.31 -6.35 17.13
C ASP A 195 -1.59 -7.38 18.00
N ARG A 196 -0.25 -7.35 18.02
CA ARG A 196 0.61 -8.13 18.93
C ARG A 196 0.13 -8.09 20.39
N THR A 197 -0.25 -6.92 20.88
CA THR A 197 -0.72 -6.71 22.27
C THR A 197 -2.24 -6.56 22.39
N ARG A 198 -2.97 -6.60 21.28
CA ARG A 198 -4.43 -6.34 21.19
C ARG A 198 -4.83 -5.05 21.88
N SER A 199 -4.01 -4.00 21.75
CA SER A 199 -4.19 -2.74 22.46
C SER A 199 -4.45 -1.58 21.50
N MET A 200 -5.16 -0.58 22.00
CA MET A 200 -5.46 0.65 21.27
C MET A 200 -4.94 1.85 22.08
N ARG A 201 -3.97 2.57 21.53
CA ARG A 201 -3.55 3.85 22.08
C ARG A 201 -4.34 4.97 21.41
N SER A 202 -4.83 5.92 22.21
CA SER A 202 -5.57 7.08 21.71
C SER A 202 -4.91 8.36 22.19
N THR A 203 -4.49 9.21 21.25
CA THR A 203 -3.84 10.49 21.50
C THR A 203 -4.72 11.61 20.95
N PRO A 204 -5.18 12.57 21.77
CA PRO A 204 -5.88 13.74 21.27
C PRO A 204 -5.00 14.53 20.28
N VAL A 205 -5.55 14.95 19.15
CA VAL A 205 -4.86 15.76 18.14
C VAL A 205 -5.41 17.19 18.19
N SER A 206 -6.62 17.39 17.67
CA SER A 206 -7.32 18.67 17.72
C SER A 206 -8.79 18.48 17.33
N SER A 207 -9.64 19.47 17.62
CA SER A 207 -11.04 19.50 17.16
C SER A 207 -11.21 20.06 15.75
N GLY A 208 -10.16 20.09 14.91
CA GLY A 208 -10.17 20.67 13.56
C GLY A 208 -9.87 19.65 12.45
N SER A 209 -9.71 20.13 11.23
CA SER A 209 -9.29 19.28 10.09
C SER A 209 -7.82 18.90 10.25
N TRP A 210 -7.54 17.61 10.30
CA TRP A 210 -6.19 17.06 10.28
C TRP A 210 -6.16 15.76 9.49
N ALA A 211 -4.98 15.36 9.05
CA ALA A 211 -4.76 14.09 8.38
C ALA A 211 -3.43 13.47 8.84
N ILE A 212 -3.36 12.14 8.84
CA ILE A 212 -2.08 11.43 8.87
C ILE A 212 -1.50 11.55 7.47
N CYS A 213 -0.25 11.97 7.33
CA CYS A 213 0.40 12.01 6.03
C CYS A 213 0.53 10.58 5.48
N ASN A 214 -0.16 10.33 4.38
CA ASN A 214 -0.23 9.04 3.71
C ASN A 214 -0.34 9.21 2.18
N ASP A 215 0.26 10.27 1.64
CA ASP A 215 0.30 10.53 0.20
C ASP A 215 1.42 9.70 -0.46
N PRO A 216 1.12 8.90 -1.51
CA PRO A 216 2.16 8.20 -2.28
C PRO A 216 3.28 9.11 -2.83
N GLY A 217 2.98 10.39 -3.09
CA GLY A 217 3.95 11.38 -3.55
C GLY A 217 4.89 11.89 -2.45
N ILE A 218 4.62 11.57 -1.18
CA ILE A 218 5.45 11.88 -0.02
C ILE A 218 5.80 10.56 0.69
N PRO A 219 6.68 9.74 0.08
CA PRO A 219 7.17 8.54 0.74
C PRO A 219 7.80 8.92 2.10
N ASN A 220 7.82 7.97 3.04
CA ASN A 220 8.43 8.10 4.37
C ASN A 220 7.74 9.02 5.37
N CYS A 221 6.52 9.51 5.10
CA CYS A 221 5.70 10.18 6.13
C CYS A 221 5.43 9.33 7.38
N VAL A 222 5.65 8.01 7.27
CA VAL A 222 5.82 7.11 8.40
C VAL A 222 7.20 6.45 8.28
N SER A 223 8.17 6.96 9.04
CA SER A 223 9.56 6.50 9.04
C SER A 223 10.28 6.90 10.33
N ASP A 224 11.48 6.38 10.57
CA ASP A 224 12.34 6.86 11.66
C ASP A 224 12.74 8.33 11.39
N MET A 225 12.32 9.24 12.28
CA MET A 225 12.61 10.68 12.21
C MET A 225 13.45 11.18 13.39
N ASN A 226 13.71 10.31 14.36
CA ASN A 226 14.43 10.66 15.58
C ASN A 226 15.80 9.97 15.67
N GLY A 227 16.08 9.02 14.78
CA GLY A 227 17.31 8.22 14.71
C GLY A 227 17.29 6.98 15.61
N THR A 228 16.11 6.52 16.04
CA THR A 228 15.89 5.36 16.91
C THR A 228 14.88 4.42 16.24
N ALA A 229 15.00 3.12 16.51
CA ALA A 229 14.03 2.14 16.02
C ALA A 229 12.59 2.48 16.45
N GLY A 230 11.65 2.21 15.55
CA GLY A 230 10.24 2.62 15.64
C GLY A 230 9.98 3.88 14.83
N ALA A 231 9.11 3.78 13.82
CA ALA A 231 8.79 4.92 12.97
C ALA A 231 7.91 5.97 13.68
N GLU A 232 8.16 7.23 13.35
CA GLU A 232 7.29 8.35 13.67
C GLU A 232 6.22 8.57 12.61
N LEU A 233 5.12 9.21 13.00
CA LEU A 233 4.02 9.61 12.14
C LEU A 233 4.02 11.13 11.93
N VAL A 234 3.93 11.56 10.67
CA VAL A 234 3.66 12.97 10.33
C VAL A 234 2.16 13.21 10.27
N LEU A 235 1.69 14.22 10.99
CA LEU A 235 0.33 14.71 10.97
C LEU A 235 0.30 16.11 10.34
N ILE A 236 -0.62 16.31 9.41
CA ILE A 236 -0.83 17.56 8.67
C ILE A 236 -2.01 18.30 9.32
N LEU A 237 -1.76 19.49 9.84
CA LEU A 237 -2.77 20.39 10.42
C LEU A 237 -2.68 21.78 9.79
N PRO A 238 -3.71 22.66 9.89
CA PRO A 238 -3.78 23.86 9.06
C PRO A 238 -2.58 24.82 9.18
N ASN A 239 -2.00 24.97 10.36
CA ASN A 239 -0.92 25.95 10.64
C ASN A 239 0.39 25.34 11.16
N TYR A 240 0.42 24.03 11.38
CA TYR A 240 1.58 23.33 11.90
C TYR A 240 1.58 21.89 11.43
N ILE A 241 2.77 21.30 11.40
CA ILE A 241 2.95 19.86 11.24
C ILE A 241 3.20 19.30 12.63
N SER A 242 2.60 18.14 12.95
CA SER A 242 2.97 17.41 14.16
C SER A 242 3.72 16.15 13.80
N VAL A 243 4.71 15.80 14.60
CA VAL A 243 5.37 14.50 14.53
C VAL A 243 5.03 13.74 15.80
N TYR A 244 4.43 12.56 15.64
CA TYR A 244 4.03 11.70 16.74
C TYR A 244 4.96 10.50 16.83
N SER A 245 5.48 10.23 18.02
CA SER A 245 6.25 9.00 18.31
C SER A 245 5.37 8.05 19.11
N TYR A 246 5.20 6.82 18.62
CA TYR A 246 4.39 5.81 19.32
C TYR A 246 5.10 5.26 20.56
N VAL A 247 6.44 5.10 20.49
CA VAL A 247 7.29 4.67 21.61
C VAL A 247 7.06 5.56 22.84
N THR A 248 7.21 6.88 22.68
CA THR A 248 7.05 7.82 23.80
C THR A 248 5.58 8.23 24.02
N GLY A 249 4.78 8.19 22.95
CA GLY A 249 3.46 8.79 22.88
C GLY A 249 3.42 10.30 22.87
N SER A 250 4.55 10.95 22.62
CA SER A 250 4.63 12.40 22.55
C SER A 250 4.25 12.90 21.15
N MET A 251 3.68 14.10 21.12
CA MET A 251 3.41 14.86 19.90
C MET A 251 4.25 16.14 19.91
N SER A 252 5.10 16.30 18.90
CA SER A 252 5.93 17.49 18.71
C SER A 252 5.33 18.36 17.62
N ASN A 253 4.98 19.60 17.94
CA ASN A 253 4.28 20.51 17.04
C ASN A 253 5.25 21.55 16.44
N TYR A 254 5.29 21.64 15.11
CA TYR A 254 6.16 22.54 14.36
C TYR A 254 5.33 23.60 13.64
N VAL A 255 5.34 24.80 14.20
CA VAL A 255 4.50 25.91 13.74
C VAL A 255 5.03 26.50 12.44
N ILE A 256 4.24 26.40 11.35
CA ILE A 256 4.61 26.91 10.03
C ILE A 256 4.05 28.33 9.82
N ASN A 257 2.86 28.64 10.36
CA ASN A 257 2.18 29.95 10.27
C ASN A 257 1.99 30.48 8.84
N SER A 258 1.82 29.57 7.88
CA SER A 258 1.56 29.88 6.48
C SER A 258 0.83 28.70 5.86
N GLN A 259 0.14 28.90 4.74
CA GLN A 259 -0.31 27.76 3.96
C GLN A 259 0.93 27.00 3.47
N TYR A 260 0.91 25.68 3.56
CA TYR A 260 2.08 24.87 3.27
C TYR A 260 1.73 23.57 2.55
N ALA A 261 2.77 22.97 1.99
CA ALA A 261 2.76 21.59 1.52
C ALA A 261 4.08 20.94 1.93
N ILE A 262 4.04 19.68 2.36
CA ILE A 262 5.26 18.87 2.42
C ILE A 262 5.69 18.63 0.97
N LEU A 263 6.97 18.83 0.68
CA LEU A 263 7.49 18.63 -0.66
C LEU A 263 7.38 17.15 -1.06
N SER A 264 7.15 16.87 -2.34
CA SER A 264 7.17 15.50 -2.86
C SER A 264 8.52 14.87 -2.56
N ASP A 265 8.55 13.65 -2.01
CA ASP A 265 9.77 12.97 -1.53
C ASP A 265 10.60 13.80 -0.51
N GLY A 266 9.92 14.73 0.17
CA GLY A 266 10.51 15.68 1.11
C GLY A 266 10.70 15.14 2.53
N VAL A 267 10.42 13.86 2.79
CA VAL A 267 10.71 13.21 4.07
C VAL A 267 11.90 12.27 3.91
N ARG A 268 13.09 12.72 4.32
CA ARG A 268 14.37 12.01 4.11
C ARG A 268 15.49 12.61 4.95
N ASP A 269 16.63 11.94 4.96
CA ASP A 269 17.87 12.42 5.58
C ASP A 269 18.49 13.57 4.75
N PHE A 270 18.49 14.77 5.33
CA PHE A 270 19.08 15.98 4.75
C PHE A 270 20.37 16.43 5.43
N ASP A 271 20.75 15.81 6.54
CA ASP A 271 21.92 16.23 7.31
C ASP A 271 22.96 15.14 7.56
N GLY A 272 22.74 13.95 7.02
CA GLY A 272 23.60 12.79 7.10
C GLY A 272 23.55 12.06 8.44
N THR A 273 22.63 12.44 9.32
CA THR A 273 22.45 11.84 10.64
C THR A 273 21.21 10.95 10.60
N ALA A 274 21.24 9.83 11.33
CA ALA A 274 20.08 8.96 11.42
C ALA A 274 18.82 9.71 11.92
N GLY A 275 17.69 9.45 11.26
CA GLY A 275 16.42 10.15 11.43
C GLY A 275 16.12 11.07 10.25
N ASN A 276 14.97 10.87 9.61
CA ASN A 276 14.54 11.72 8.50
C ASN A 276 14.05 13.10 8.97
N GLU A 277 14.39 14.12 8.18
CA GLU A 277 13.82 15.46 8.23
C GLU A 277 12.59 15.59 7.33
N ILE A 278 11.88 16.73 7.44
CA ILE A 278 10.72 17.06 6.60
C ILE A 278 10.96 18.42 5.94
N ALA A 279 10.99 18.45 4.61
CA ALA A 279 11.05 19.67 3.83
C ALA A 279 9.64 20.16 3.45
N VAL A 280 9.36 21.41 3.77
CA VAL A 280 8.03 22.02 3.70
C VAL A 280 8.09 23.28 2.85
N ALA A 281 7.33 23.32 1.76
CA ALA A 281 7.11 24.51 0.96
C ALA A 281 6.03 25.38 1.59
N ARG A 282 6.23 26.70 1.58
CA ARG A 282 5.27 27.69 2.06
C ARG A 282 4.71 28.55 0.94
N SER A 283 3.48 29.02 1.11
CA SER A 283 2.79 29.87 0.13
C SER A 283 3.43 31.24 -0.06
N ASP A 284 4.25 31.69 0.90
CA ASP A 284 5.05 32.92 0.79
C ASP A 284 6.39 32.71 0.05
N GLY A 285 6.61 31.51 -0.48
CA GLY A 285 7.78 31.17 -1.29
C GLY A 285 9.01 30.76 -0.48
N HIS A 286 8.88 30.59 0.83
CA HIS A 286 9.94 30.08 1.70
C HIS A 286 9.91 28.55 1.84
N ILE A 287 10.98 28.00 2.40
CA ILE A 287 11.06 26.58 2.77
C ILE A 287 11.32 26.47 4.27
N ASN A 288 10.66 25.53 4.92
CA ASN A 288 10.98 25.10 6.27
C ASN A 288 11.57 23.69 6.24
N ILE A 289 12.58 23.45 7.06
CA ILE A 289 13.11 22.10 7.33
C ILE A 289 12.80 21.77 8.78
N ILE A 290 11.96 20.77 9.01
CA ILE A 290 11.66 20.24 10.33
C ILE A 290 12.68 19.15 10.63
N ARG A 291 13.28 19.21 11.82
CA ARG A 291 14.22 18.20 12.35
C ARG A 291 13.64 17.54 13.60
N PRO A 292 12.85 16.46 13.47
CA PRO A 292 12.14 15.90 14.61
C PRO A 292 13.07 15.44 15.73
N ARG A 293 14.20 14.82 15.37
CA ARG A 293 15.28 14.43 16.30
C ARG A 293 15.73 15.54 17.24
N SER A 294 15.86 16.77 16.74
CA SER A 294 16.35 17.92 17.54
C SER A 294 15.25 18.84 18.03
N GLY A 295 14.00 18.63 17.60
CA GLY A 295 12.89 19.54 17.83
C GLY A 295 13.03 20.90 17.13
N ASN A 296 13.94 21.02 16.15
CA ASN A 296 14.24 22.29 15.48
C ASN A 296 13.41 22.49 14.21
N LEU A 297 13.00 23.73 13.97
CA LEU A 297 12.40 24.20 12.74
C LEU A 297 13.31 25.24 12.10
N GLN A 298 14.00 24.86 11.03
CA GLN A 298 14.82 25.80 10.27
C GLN A 298 13.98 26.50 9.21
N PHE A 299 14.22 27.81 9.06
CA PHE A 299 13.60 28.64 8.04
C PHE A 299 14.62 29.00 6.96
N ILE A 300 14.25 28.83 5.70
CA ILE A 300 15.07 29.13 4.53
C ILE A 300 14.32 30.17 3.69
N SER A 301 14.86 31.39 3.69
CA SER A 301 14.26 32.51 2.98
C SER A 301 14.47 32.37 1.46
N GLY A 302 13.40 32.11 0.70
CA GLY A 302 13.39 32.29 -0.75
C GLY A 302 13.58 33.74 -1.21
N THR A 303 13.09 34.73 -0.46
CA THR A 303 13.29 36.15 -0.79
C THR A 303 14.78 36.51 -0.76
N GLY A 304 15.27 37.07 -1.86
CA GLY A 304 16.68 37.41 -2.03
C GLY A 304 17.61 36.23 -2.35
N THR A 305 17.10 35.00 -2.40
CA THR A 305 17.89 33.79 -2.75
C THR A 305 17.35 33.15 -4.03
N PHE A 306 16.50 32.12 -3.93
CA PHE A 306 15.87 31.40 -5.04
C PHE A 306 14.52 31.98 -5.46
N GLY A 307 14.08 33.09 -4.85
CA GLY A 307 12.84 33.81 -5.15
C GLY A 307 11.60 33.23 -4.46
N THR A 308 10.47 33.92 -4.61
CA THR A 308 9.18 33.51 -4.01
C THR A 308 8.32 32.65 -4.94
N TRP A 309 8.73 32.49 -6.21
CA TRP A 309 8.07 31.64 -7.20
C TRP A 309 9.08 30.67 -7.79
N TRP A 310 8.99 29.41 -7.37
CA TRP A 310 9.95 28.36 -7.71
C TRP A 310 9.26 27.01 -7.90
N SER A 311 10.01 26.06 -8.45
CA SER A 311 9.61 24.65 -8.60
C SER A 311 10.69 23.74 -8.01
N LEU A 312 10.29 22.66 -7.34
CA LEU A 312 11.20 21.60 -6.92
C LEU A 312 11.74 20.89 -8.16
N LEU A 313 13.06 20.70 -8.23
CA LEU A 313 13.71 19.92 -9.29
C LEU A 313 13.89 18.47 -8.84
N ASN A 314 14.66 18.27 -7.77
CA ASN A 314 14.96 16.98 -7.18
C ASN A 314 15.72 17.15 -5.85
N TYR A 315 16.05 16.02 -5.24
CA TYR A 315 17.02 15.89 -4.14
C TYR A 315 18.25 15.15 -4.66
N ALA A 316 19.43 15.52 -4.18
CA ALA A 316 20.65 14.79 -4.46
C ALA A 316 21.75 15.20 -3.47
N ASN A 317 22.58 14.23 -3.09
CA ASN A 317 23.90 14.49 -2.51
C ASN A 317 24.88 14.92 -3.61
N LEU A 318 25.32 16.18 -3.56
CA LEU A 318 26.11 16.82 -4.60
C LEU A 318 27.47 17.31 -4.10
N ASP A 319 27.68 17.35 -2.78
CA ASP A 319 28.95 17.76 -2.17
C ASP A 319 29.77 16.58 -1.64
N GLY A 320 29.21 15.36 -1.67
CA GLY A 320 29.86 14.13 -1.22
C GLY A 320 29.81 13.93 0.30
N VAL A 321 29.16 14.83 1.04
CA VAL A 321 28.89 14.67 2.47
C VAL A 321 27.50 14.04 2.62
N ALA A 322 27.31 13.15 3.60
CA ALA A 322 26.02 12.48 3.80
C ALA A 322 24.85 13.47 3.97
N GLY A 323 23.64 13.09 3.57
CA GLY A 323 22.47 13.97 3.52
C GLY A 323 22.25 14.58 2.13
N ASP A 324 21.00 14.74 1.72
CA ASP A 324 20.67 15.29 0.41
C ASP A 324 20.50 16.83 0.43
N GLU A 325 20.93 17.48 -0.66
CA GLU A 325 20.54 18.85 -0.95
C GLU A 325 19.20 18.93 -1.67
N ILE A 326 18.52 20.06 -1.51
CA ILE A 326 17.27 20.38 -2.23
C ILE A 326 17.62 21.26 -3.42
N ARG A 327 17.21 20.84 -4.62
CA ARG A 327 17.37 21.64 -5.83
C ARG A 327 16.06 22.26 -6.24
N VAL A 328 16.06 23.56 -6.47
CA VAL A 328 14.89 24.34 -6.89
C VAL A 328 15.22 25.19 -8.10
N ARG A 329 14.22 25.48 -8.93
CA ARG A 329 14.32 26.43 -10.03
C ARG A 329 13.48 27.64 -9.74
N ASN A 330 14.07 28.83 -9.79
CA ASN A 330 13.31 30.07 -9.81
C ASN A 330 12.56 30.19 -11.14
N ASN A 331 11.23 30.27 -11.10
CA ASN A 331 10.41 30.26 -12.30
C ASN A 331 10.42 31.60 -13.04
N GLY A 332 10.73 32.71 -12.35
CA GLY A 332 10.84 34.04 -12.94
C GLY A 332 12.17 34.28 -13.67
N THR A 333 13.28 33.79 -13.12
CA THR A 333 14.63 33.98 -13.69
C THR A 333 15.17 32.76 -14.43
N ALA A 334 14.47 31.62 -14.35
CA ALA A 334 14.90 30.33 -14.88
C ALA A 334 16.25 29.83 -14.33
N ARG A 335 16.74 30.39 -13.21
CA ARG A 335 17.97 29.96 -12.54
C ARG A 335 17.71 28.83 -11.57
N ASN A 336 18.65 27.89 -11.48
CA ASN A 336 18.63 26.81 -10.52
C ASN A 336 19.40 27.22 -9.26
N TYR A 337 18.94 26.70 -8.13
CA TYR A 337 19.54 26.92 -6.84
C TYR A 337 19.61 25.59 -6.10
N ARG A 338 20.68 25.46 -5.33
CA ARG A 338 20.90 24.38 -4.39
C ARG A 338 20.76 24.93 -2.98
N ILE A 339 20.00 24.23 -2.17
CA ILE A 339 19.79 24.51 -0.76
C ILE A 339 20.47 23.40 0.01
N TYR A 340 21.33 23.76 0.96
CA TYR A 340 22.01 22.85 1.87
C TYR A 340 21.26 22.85 3.20
N PRO A 341 20.37 21.88 3.48
CA PRO A 341 19.53 21.94 4.68
C PRO A 341 20.38 21.96 5.94
N ARG A 342 21.46 21.16 6.01
CA ARG A 342 22.40 21.13 7.14
C ARG A 342 22.88 22.52 7.59
N SER A 343 23.25 23.39 6.66
CA SER A 343 23.82 24.72 6.96
C SER A 343 22.82 25.87 6.77
N GLY A 344 21.72 25.63 6.05
CA GLY A 344 20.80 26.67 5.60
C GLY A 344 21.33 27.55 4.48
N ILE A 345 22.50 27.22 3.91
CA ILE A 345 23.10 27.96 2.82
C ILE A 345 22.33 27.69 1.53
N VAL A 346 22.19 28.73 0.69
CA VAL A 346 21.66 28.63 -0.66
C VAL A 346 22.72 29.11 -1.64
N SER A 347 23.01 28.33 -2.68
CA SER A 347 23.90 28.71 -3.78
C SER A 347 23.19 28.62 -5.12
N ALA A 348 23.48 29.55 -6.03
CA ALA A 348 23.10 29.37 -7.43
C ALA A 348 23.93 28.23 -8.05
N GLU A 349 23.32 27.48 -8.97
CA GLU A 349 23.99 26.48 -9.81
C GLU A 349 24.43 27.07 -11.15
#